data_AF-A0AAX2ZW82-F1
#
_entry.id   AF-A0AAX2ZW82-F1
#
_cell.length_a   1.000
_cell.length_b   1.000
_cell.length_c   1.000
_cell.angle_alpha   90.00
_cell.angle_beta   90.00
_cell.angle_gamma   90.00
#
_symmetry.space_group_name_H-M   'P 1'
#
loop_
_entity.id
_entity.type
_entity.pdbx_description
1 polymer ?
#
loop_
_entity_poly.entity_id
_entity_poly.type
_entity_poly.pdbx_seq_one_letter_code
_entity_poly.pdbx_strand_id
1 'polypeptide(L)'
;MTTDLTWFYSLPPADRISLLRDPRQRLTGDLAKRLFLQQEAFMTQWLSNDGGGSVELSATAVQTLLAVRAQLDHWWQSLDGDQVDYIVQNRDGELDGSYRSVVQAASLDPVTHAPHGQLVVTVADNKTGRFRLPELIRIYVDVRQGVHPPA
;
A
#
# COMPACT_ATOMS: atom_id res chain seq x y z
N MET A 1 -14.31 -10.26 8.90
CA MET A 1 -14.46 -9.39 7.71
C MET A 1 -13.07 -9.07 7.22
N THR A 2 -12.66 -9.64 6.09
CA THR A 2 -11.50 -9.23 5.30
C THR A 2 -11.77 -7.81 4.83
N THR A 3 -11.03 -6.81 5.33
CA THR A 3 -11.18 -5.44 4.83
C THR A 3 -10.47 -5.35 3.49
N ASP A 4 -11.25 -5.28 2.41
CA ASP A 4 -10.74 -5.07 1.06
C ASP A 4 -10.05 -3.69 0.96
N LEU A 5 -8.92 -3.64 0.24
CA LEU A 5 -8.13 -2.42 0.00
C LEU A 5 -8.64 -1.62 -1.21
N THR A 6 -9.78 -1.98 -1.81
CA THR A 6 -10.38 -1.24 -2.93
C THR A 6 -10.48 0.26 -2.65
N TRP A 7 -10.88 0.64 -1.43
CA TRP A 7 -10.94 2.03 -0.97
C TRP A 7 -9.57 2.72 -1.05
N PHE A 8 -8.53 2.03 -0.60
CA PHE A 8 -7.17 2.54 -0.61
C PHE A 8 -6.67 2.73 -2.05
N TYR A 9 -6.93 1.79 -2.95
CA TYR A 9 -6.50 1.91 -4.35
C TYR A 9 -7.21 3.04 -5.10
N SER A 10 -8.42 3.43 -4.68
CA SER A 10 -9.17 4.53 -5.28
C SER A 10 -8.61 5.92 -4.95
N LEU A 11 -7.72 6.01 -3.95
CA LEU A 11 -7.11 7.28 -3.53
C LEU A 11 -6.02 7.75 -4.49
N PRO A 12 -5.73 9.06 -4.56
CA PRO A 12 -4.57 9.59 -5.27
C PRO A 12 -3.26 8.94 -4.80
N PRO A 13 -2.24 8.79 -5.68
CA PRO A 13 -0.94 8.21 -5.31
C PRO A 13 -0.33 8.83 -4.05
N ALA A 14 -0.44 10.15 -3.92
CA ALA A 14 0.02 10.91 -2.77
C ALA A 14 -0.55 10.42 -1.43
N ASP A 15 -1.87 10.27 -1.39
CA ASP A 15 -2.58 9.87 -0.19
C ASP A 15 -2.28 8.42 0.16
N ARG A 16 -2.13 7.55 -0.85
CA ARG A 16 -1.76 6.14 -0.67
C ARG A 16 -0.37 5.97 -0.06
N ILE A 17 0.62 6.71 -0.57
CA ILE A 17 1.98 6.74 -0.02
C ILE A 17 1.92 7.24 1.43
N SER A 18 1.19 8.32 1.67
CA SER A 18 1.06 8.93 2.99
C SER A 18 0.43 7.96 4.02
N LEU A 19 -0.70 7.35 3.67
CA LEU A 19 -1.41 6.40 4.54
C LEU A 19 -0.63 5.10 4.75
N LEU A 20 0.08 4.60 3.74
CA LEU A 20 0.93 3.41 3.93
C LEU A 20 2.15 3.73 4.80
N ARG A 21 2.69 4.96 4.70
CA ARG A 21 3.81 5.44 5.53
C ARG A 21 3.40 5.63 6.99
N ASP A 22 2.22 6.17 7.26
CA ASP A 22 1.66 6.27 8.60
C ASP A 22 0.15 6.08 8.60
N PRO A 23 -0.33 4.84 8.82
CA PRO A 23 -1.76 4.56 8.87
C PRO A 23 -2.49 5.25 10.04
N ARG A 24 -1.76 5.67 11.08
CA ARG A 24 -2.32 6.31 12.28
C ARG A 24 -2.34 7.83 12.19
N GLN A 25 -1.89 8.39 11.07
CA GLN A 25 -1.89 9.84 10.91
C GLN A 25 -3.31 10.41 10.93
N ARG A 26 -3.42 11.65 11.36
CA ARG A 26 -4.65 12.43 11.20
C ARG A 26 -4.89 12.68 9.72
N LEU A 27 -6.14 12.49 9.28
CA LEU A 27 -6.51 12.77 7.90
C LEU A 27 -6.52 14.27 7.66
N THR A 28 -5.91 14.71 6.55
CA THR A 28 -6.06 16.09 6.09
C THR A 28 -7.50 16.35 5.68
N GLY A 29 -7.95 17.62 5.71
CA GLY A 29 -9.33 17.96 5.40
C GLY A 29 -9.78 17.46 4.02
N ASP A 30 -8.91 17.48 3.02
CA ASP A 30 -9.24 17.01 1.67
C ASP A 30 -9.28 15.49 1.56
N LEU A 31 -8.36 14.78 2.23
CA LEU A 31 -8.39 13.31 2.30
C LEU A 31 -9.62 12.81 3.06
N ALA A 32 -9.94 13.45 4.19
CA ALA A 32 -11.13 13.15 4.97
C ALA A 32 -12.41 13.38 4.15
N LYS A 33 -12.51 14.50 3.40
CA LYS A 33 -13.64 14.75 2.49
C LYS A 33 -13.76 13.67 1.41
N ARG A 34 -12.65 13.26 0.79
CA ARG A 34 -12.65 12.20 -0.25
C ARG A 34 -13.19 10.88 0.32
N LEU A 35 -12.66 10.47 1.47
CA LEU A 35 -13.10 9.24 2.14
C LEU A 35 -14.56 9.33 2.62
N PHE A 36 -15.02 10.51 3.04
CA PHE A 36 -16.42 10.75 3.42
C PHE A 36 -17.38 10.66 2.24
N LEU A 37 -17.00 11.23 1.10
CA LEU A 37 -17.79 11.14 -0.14
C LEU A 37 -17.90 9.70 -0.65
N GLN A 38 -16.96 8.83 -0.30
CA GLN A 38 -16.99 7.40 -0.64
C GLN A 38 -17.91 6.56 0.28
N GLN A 39 -18.46 7.13 1.35
CA GLN A 39 -19.42 6.47 2.27
C GLN A 39 -18.97 5.13 2.87
N GLU A 40 -17.69 4.93 3.12
CA GLU A 40 -17.21 3.64 3.60
C GLU A 40 -16.93 3.61 5.12
N ALA A 41 -17.06 2.43 5.73
CA ALA A 41 -16.92 2.15 7.18
C ALA A 41 -15.49 2.31 7.73
N PHE A 42 -14.64 3.08 7.04
CA PHE A 42 -13.20 3.14 7.25
C PHE A 42 -12.73 4.43 7.93
N MET A 43 -13.65 5.24 8.44
CA MET A 43 -13.34 6.45 9.20
C MET A 43 -13.92 6.41 10.61
N THR A 44 -13.27 7.12 11.53
CA THR A 44 -13.80 7.44 12.84
C THR A 44 -13.65 8.93 13.07
N GLN A 45 -14.77 9.59 13.36
CA GLN A 45 -14.80 11.03 13.67
C GLN A 45 -14.74 11.21 15.18
N TRP A 46 -13.74 11.98 15.65
CA TRP A 46 -13.69 12.45 17.03
C TRP A 46 -14.10 13.92 17.06
N LEU A 47 -15.14 14.21 17.84
CA LEU A 47 -15.54 15.59 18.14
C LEU A 47 -14.74 16.04 19.37
N SER A 48 -13.80 16.96 19.16
CA SER A 48 -13.11 17.64 20.26
C SER A 48 -13.89 18.90 20.66
N ASN A 49 -13.94 19.20 21.96
CA ASN A 49 -14.73 20.30 22.55
C ASN A 49 -14.30 21.71 22.10
N ASP A 50 -13.17 21.82 21.42
CA ASP A 50 -12.56 23.03 20.86
C ASP A 50 -12.97 23.32 19.40
N GLY A 51 -13.96 22.60 18.87
CA GLY A 51 -14.61 22.91 17.58
C GLY A 51 -13.83 22.43 16.34
N GLY A 52 -12.66 21.83 16.52
CA GLY A 52 -11.88 21.19 15.47
C GLY A 52 -11.89 19.66 15.63
N GLY A 53 -12.92 18.99 15.12
CA GLY A 53 -12.93 17.52 15.13
C GLY A 53 -11.79 16.95 14.27
N SER A 54 -11.05 15.97 14.80
CA SER A 54 -10.07 15.23 14.00
C SER A 54 -10.72 13.99 13.39
N VAL A 55 -10.47 13.77 12.10
CA VAL A 55 -10.89 12.56 11.40
C VAL A 55 -9.69 11.65 11.26
N GLU A 56 -9.87 10.39 11.68
CA GLU A 56 -8.85 9.35 11.60
C GLU A 56 -9.42 8.15 10.84
N LEU A 57 -8.54 7.26 10.35
CA LEU A 57 -8.96 5.97 9.83
C LEU A 57 -9.58 5.13 10.96
N SER A 58 -10.55 4.29 10.62
CA SER A 58 -11.11 3.33 11.57
C SER A 58 -10.03 2.36 12.04
N ALA A 59 -10.16 1.86 13.27
CA ALA A 59 -9.19 0.94 13.84
C ALA A 59 -8.93 -0.27 12.93
N THR A 60 -9.95 -0.78 12.24
CA THR A 60 -9.82 -1.88 11.29
C THR A 60 -9.00 -1.50 10.05
N ALA A 61 -9.23 -0.34 9.46
CA ALA A 61 -8.44 0.15 8.32
C ALA A 61 -6.97 0.37 8.71
N VAL A 62 -6.73 0.94 9.90
CA VAL A 62 -5.38 1.10 10.46
C VAL A 62 -4.68 -0.26 10.61
N GLN A 63 -5.32 -1.24 11.26
CA GLN A 63 -4.72 -2.56 11.45
C GLN A 63 -4.43 -3.28 10.12
N THR A 64 -5.30 -3.11 9.13
CA THR A 64 -5.11 -3.68 7.80
C THR A 64 -3.87 -3.10 7.11
N LEU A 65 -3.73 -1.77 7.08
CA LEU A 65 -2.56 -1.12 6.47
C LEU A 65 -1.26 -1.42 7.25
N LEU A 66 -1.32 -1.56 8.57
CA LEU A 66 -0.16 -1.97 9.37
C LEU A 66 0.28 -3.40 9.07
N ALA A 67 -0.66 -4.33 8.94
CA ALA A 67 -0.36 -5.71 8.57
C ALA A 67 0.27 -5.79 7.17
N VAL A 68 -0.30 -5.06 6.21
CA VAL A 68 0.24 -4.95 4.84
C VAL A 68 1.63 -4.34 4.84
N ARG A 69 1.86 -3.26 5.60
CA ARG A 69 3.18 -2.66 5.71
C ARG A 69 4.19 -3.63 6.32
N ALA A 70 3.84 -4.33 7.40
CA ALA A 70 4.74 -5.29 8.04
C ALA A 70 5.13 -6.43 7.10
N GLN A 71 4.18 -6.93 6.29
CA GLN A 71 4.43 -7.89 5.21
C GLN A 71 5.45 -7.36 4.20
N LEU A 72 5.26 -6.13 3.73
CA LEU A 72 6.15 -5.51 2.74
C LEU A 72 7.52 -5.17 3.33
N ASP A 73 7.58 -4.77 4.60
CA ASP A 73 8.84 -4.56 5.33
C ASP A 73 9.63 -5.86 5.47
N HIS A 74 8.98 -6.98 5.77
CA HIS A 74 9.63 -8.29 5.82
C HIS A 74 10.15 -8.72 4.45
N TRP A 75 9.33 -8.59 3.41
CA TRP A 75 9.74 -8.85 2.03
C TRP A 75 10.95 -8.00 1.63
N TRP A 76 10.92 -6.69 1.88
CA TRP A 76 12.00 -5.78 1.54
C TRP A 76 13.33 -6.14 2.22
N GLN A 77 13.27 -6.59 3.48
CA GLN A 77 14.46 -7.04 4.23
C GLN A 77 15.02 -8.37 3.70
N SER A 78 14.22 -9.17 3.00
CA SER A 78 14.67 -10.42 2.39
C SER A 78 15.41 -10.24 1.06
N LEU A 79 15.29 -9.05 0.46
CA LEU A 79 15.92 -8.73 -0.81
C LEU A 79 17.42 -8.47 -0.63
N ASP A 80 18.22 -8.95 -1.57
CA ASP A 80 19.61 -8.54 -1.67
C ASP A 80 19.76 -7.14 -2.32
N GLY A 81 20.97 -6.59 -2.28
CA GLY A 81 21.23 -5.23 -2.78
C GLY A 81 20.94 -5.07 -4.27
N ASP A 82 21.32 -6.06 -5.09
CA ASP A 82 21.11 -6.03 -6.54
C ASP A 82 19.61 -6.07 -6.87
N GLN A 83 18.84 -6.87 -6.13
CA GLN A 83 17.38 -6.93 -6.26
C GLN A 83 16.72 -5.60 -5.88
N VAL A 84 17.14 -4.99 -4.78
CA VAL A 84 16.64 -3.67 -4.36
C VAL A 84 16.92 -2.63 -5.45
N ASP A 85 18.16 -2.53 -5.93
CA ASP A 85 18.55 -1.55 -6.92
C ASP A 85 17.80 -1.75 -8.24
N TYR A 86 17.67 -3.00 -8.69
CA TYR A 86 16.93 -3.31 -9.92
C TYR A 86 15.45 -2.93 -9.81
N ILE A 87 14.78 -3.30 -8.72
CA ILE A 87 13.37 -2.98 -8.50
C ILE A 87 13.17 -1.46 -8.44
N VAL A 88 14.03 -0.73 -7.73
CA VAL A 88 13.96 0.72 -7.60
C VAL A 88 14.14 1.43 -8.95
N GLN A 89 15.11 0.99 -9.74
CA GLN A 89 15.43 1.58 -11.05
C GLN A 89 14.31 1.33 -12.07
N ASN A 90 13.63 0.19 -11.99
CA ASN A 90 12.60 -0.23 -12.96
C ASN A 90 11.16 -0.08 -12.43
N ARG A 91 10.95 0.62 -11.30
CA ARG A 91 9.66 0.64 -10.59
C ARG A 91 8.47 1.19 -11.39
N ASP A 92 8.73 2.12 -12.31
CA ASP A 92 7.72 2.72 -13.19
C ASP A 92 7.63 2.05 -14.57
N GLY A 93 8.51 1.07 -14.81
CA GLY A 93 8.65 0.37 -16.08
C GLY A 93 8.23 -1.09 -16.03
N GLU A 94 8.74 -1.84 -17.01
CA GLU A 94 8.62 -3.29 -17.05
C GLU A 94 9.87 -3.94 -16.47
N LEU A 95 9.66 -4.90 -15.60
CA LEU A 95 10.70 -5.73 -15.01
C LEU A 95 10.87 -7.00 -15.84
N ASP A 96 12.10 -7.51 -15.85
CA ASP A 96 12.41 -8.82 -16.41
C ASP A 96 11.65 -9.93 -15.68
N GLY A 97 11.17 -10.93 -16.43
CA GLY A 97 10.38 -12.04 -15.90
C GLY A 97 11.10 -12.86 -14.82
N SER A 98 12.43 -12.86 -14.79
CA SER A 98 13.24 -13.51 -13.75
C SER A 98 12.99 -12.93 -12.34
N TYR A 99 12.57 -11.67 -12.23
CA TYR A 99 12.24 -11.03 -10.95
C TYR A 99 10.82 -11.33 -10.47
N ARG A 100 10.03 -12.11 -11.22
CA ARG A 100 8.63 -12.38 -10.87
C ARG A 100 8.50 -13.10 -9.54
N SER A 101 9.31 -14.13 -9.30
CA SER A 101 9.28 -14.87 -8.02
C SER A 101 9.70 -13.97 -6.85
N VAL A 102 10.68 -13.09 -7.06
CA VAL A 102 11.13 -12.11 -6.07
C VAL A 102 9.98 -11.18 -5.68
N VAL A 103 9.23 -10.67 -6.65
CA VAL A 103 8.07 -9.79 -6.40
C VAL A 103 6.89 -10.56 -5.81
N GLN A 104 6.62 -11.79 -6.26
CA GLN A 104 5.53 -12.62 -5.75
C GLN A 104 5.75 -13.08 -4.30
N ALA A 105 7.01 -13.22 -3.87
CA ALA A 105 7.38 -13.52 -2.49
C ALA A 105 6.94 -12.43 -1.50
N ALA A 106 6.55 -11.25 -1.99
CA ALA A 106 5.92 -10.23 -1.17
C ALA A 106 4.52 -10.62 -0.69
N SER A 107 3.87 -11.64 -1.26
CA SER A 107 2.56 -12.13 -0.81
C SER A 107 2.68 -12.93 0.49
N LEU A 108 1.82 -12.68 1.47
CA LEU A 108 1.60 -13.62 2.57
C LEU A 108 0.64 -14.73 2.14
N ASP A 109 0.92 -15.95 2.60
CA ASP A 109 0.00 -17.07 2.47
C ASP A 109 -1.30 -16.75 3.23
N PRO A 110 -2.45 -16.64 2.51
CA PRO A 110 -3.73 -16.31 3.14
C PRO A 110 -4.21 -17.40 4.11
N VAL A 111 -3.64 -18.61 4.07
CA VAL A 111 -4.01 -19.75 4.92
C VAL A 111 -3.34 -19.67 6.30
N THR A 112 -2.06 -19.31 6.37
CA THR A 112 -1.30 -19.29 7.64
C THR A 112 -1.36 -17.95 8.39
N HIS A 113 -1.63 -16.83 7.70
CA HIS A 113 -1.52 -15.47 8.28
C HIS A 113 -2.88 -14.76 8.50
N ALA A 114 -4.01 -15.48 8.39
CA ALA A 114 -5.35 -14.99 8.72
C ALA A 114 -5.84 -13.83 7.80
N PRO A 115 -7.03 -13.20 8.01
CA PRO A 115 -7.87 -12.56 6.98
C PRO A 115 -7.35 -11.21 6.43
N HIS A 116 -6.04 -10.96 6.47
CA HIS A 116 -5.40 -9.76 5.94
C HIS A 116 -4.26 -10.09 4.96
N GLY A 117 -4.07 -11.36 4.61
CA GLY A 117 -3.07 -11.78 3.62
C GLY A 117 -3.36 -11.11 2.27
N GLN A 118 -2.52 -10.15 1.90
CA GLN A 118 -2.69 -9.44 0.64
C GLN A 118 -1.95 -10.19 -0.46
N LEU A 119 -2.72 -10.66 -1.44
CA LEU A 119 -2.18 -11.32 -2.63
C LEU A 119 -1.52 -10.28 -3.53
N VAL A 120 -0.23 -10.46 -3.80
CA VAL A 120 0.50 -9.67 -4.80
C VAL A 120 0.38 -10.38 -6.14
N VAL A 121 -0.47 -9.86 -7.01
CA VAL A 121 -0.68 -10.42 -8.36
C VAL A 121 0.20 -9.70 -9.37
N THR A 122 1.14 -10.43 -9.97
CA THR A 122 1.92 -9.96 -11.12
C THR A 122 1.22 -10.39 -12.42
N VAL A 123 0.89 -9.44 -13.28
CA VAL A 123 0.42 -9.72 -14.66
C VAL A 123 1.59 -9.53 -15.61
N ALA A 124 1.88 -10.55 -16.41
CA ALA A 124 3.02 -10.55 -17.31
C ALA A 124 2.61 -10.71 -18.78
N ASP A 125 3.43 -10.14 -19.65
CA ASP A 125 3.32 -10.33 -21.09
C ASP A 125 3.74 -11.77 -21.46
N ASN A 126 2.87 -12.47 -22.18
CA ASN A 126 3.06 -13.88 -22.52
C ASN A 126 4.19 -14.13 -23.53
N LYS A 127 4.67 -13.10 -24.25
CA LYS A 127 5.72 -13.23 -25.26
C LYS A 127 7.11 -12.93 -24.69
N THR A 128 7.19 -11.96 -23.79
CA THR A 128 8.46 -11.45 -23.23
C THR A 128 8.69 -11.88 -21.78
N GLY A 129 7.66 -12.35 -21.09
CA GLY A 129 7.71 -12.68 -19.66
C GLY A 129 7.80 -11.46 -18.74
N ARG A 130 7.92 -10.26 -19.31
CA ARG A 130 8.03 -9.00 -18.59
C ARG A 130 6.74 -8.66 -17.87
N PHE A 131 6.85 -7.94 -16.76
CA PHE A 131 5.69 -7.56 -15.96
C PHE A 131 5.91 -6.19 -15.33
N ARG A 132 4.83 -5.53 -14.92
CA ARG A 132 4.91 -4.29 -14.15
C ARG A 132 4.78 -4.60 -12.66
N LEU A 133 5.43 -3.79 -11.82
CA LEU A 133 5.25 -3.93 -10.38
C LEU A 133 3.75 -3.82 -10.03
N PRO A 134 3.25 -4.74 -9.20
CA PRO A 134 1.93 -4.60 -8.60
C PRO A 134 1.85 -3.28 -7.85
N GLU A 135 0.70 -2.61 -7.95
CA GLU A 135 0.57 -1.22 -7.51
C GLU A 135 0.94 -1.03 -6.03
N LEU A 136 0.58 -1.97 -5.17
CA LEU A 136 0.93 -1.95 -3.76
C LEU A 136 2.45 -1.98 -3.52
N ILE A 137 3.18 -2.79 -4.29
CA ILE A 137 4.65 -2.85 -4.19
C ILE A 137 5.26 -1.56 -4.71
N ARG A 138 4.75 -1.02 -5.82
CA ARG A 138 5.22 0.27 -6.34
C ARG A 138 5.05 1.38 -5.29
N ILE A 139 3.87 1.48 -4.67
CA ILE A 139 3.60 2.46 -3.60
C ILE A 139 4.59 2.26 -2.44
N TYR A 140 4.83 1.02 -2.04
CA TYR A 140 5.77 0.72 -0.96
C TYR A 140 7.22 1.10 -1.32
N VAL A 141 7.66 0.83 -2.55
CA VAL A 141 8.97 1.30 -3.05
C VAL A 141 9.06 2.82 -2.95
N ASP A 142 8.00 3.56 -3.31
CA ASP A 142 7.97 5.02 -3.18
C ASP A 142 8.04 5.47 -1.72
N VAL A 143 7.41 4.75 -0.79
CA VAL A 143 7.57 4.99 0.66
C VAL A 143 9.04 4.84 1.07
N ARG A 144 9.73 3.79 0.60
CA ARG A 144 11.14 3.50 0.95
C ARG A 144 12.13 4.48 0.34
N GLN A 145 11.85 4.98 -0.86
CA GLN A 145 12.67 5.97 -1.55
C GLN A 145 12.46 7.40 -1.02
N GLY A 146 11.51 7.60 -0.11
CA GLY A 146 11.17 8.94 0.39
C GLY A 146 10.56 9.84 -0.69
N VAL A 147 10.03 9.25 -1.78
CA VAL A 147 9.43 10.00 -2.88
C VAL A 147 8.20 10.73 -2.34
N HIS A 148 8.22 12.06 -2.48
CA HIS A 148 7.05 12.88 -2.30
C HIS A 148 6.33 12.98 -3.66
N PRO A 149 5.02 12.73 -3.72
CA PRO A 149 4.23 12.98 -4.92
C PRO A 149 4.40 14.45 -5.35
N PRO A 150 4.42 14.78 -6.65
CA PRO A 150 4.42 16.16 -7.09
C PRO A 150 3.16 16.87 -6.54
N ALA A 151 3.38 18.08 -6.02
CA ALA A 151 2.35 18.97 -5.49
C ALA A 151 1.34 19.41 -6.55
#